data_AF-A0A7C9FDS7-F1
#
_entry.id   AF-A0A7C9FDS7-F1
#
_cell.length_a   1.000
_cell.length_b   1.000
_cell.length_c   1.000
_cell.angle_alpha   90.00
_cell.angle_beta   90.00
_cell.angle_gamma   90.00
#
_symmetry.space_group_name_H-M   'P 1'
#
loop_
_entity.id
_entity.type
_entity.pdbx_description
1 polymer ?
#
loop_
_entity_poly.entity_id
_entity_poly.type
_entity_poly.pdbx_seq_one_letter_code
_entity_poly.pdbx_strand_id
1 'polypeptide(L)'
;FSFYWILTQALRWRLICRRTFKERLLTRYKKDELPKVDIFVCTADPVIEPPIMVINTVLSVMAYNYPSEKLSVYLSDDGGSILTFYALYEASLFSKYWLPYCRKYDIEPRSPAAYFASMPTPNDAVHSADLSSIKKLYENMQRRIETSTKVNRIPEEISAQHKGFSQWDESYNSKADHDTILQILVDGRNPEEKDIEGYRLPTLVYLAREKRPQHFHNYKAGAMNALIRVSSEISDAPIILNVDCDMYSNNSQAIVDALCCFMDEKKSNSIAF
;
A
#
# COMPACT_ATOMS: atom_id res chain seq x y z
N PHE A 1 -18.99 0.11 -39.06
CA PHE A 1 -17.58 0.52 -38.80
C PHE A 1 -17.40 2.04 -38.91
N SER A 2 -17.67 2.67 -40.06
CA SER A 2 -17.43 4.11 -40.27
C SER A 2 -18.21 5.03 -39.31
N PHE A 3 -19.48 4.73 -39.03
CA PHE A 3 -20.27 5.50 -38.06
C PHE A 3 -19.68 5.46 -36.64
N TYR A 4 -19.26 4.27 -36.18
CA TYR A 4 -18.58 4.11 -34.89
C TYR A 4 -17.26 4.90 -34.85
N TRP A 5 -16.45 4.82 -35.92
CA TRP A 5 -15.20 5.57 -36.00
C TRP A 5 -15.43 7.09 -35.87
N ILE A 6 -16.42 7.64 -36.58
CA ILE A 6 -16.77 9.06 -36.51
C ILE A 6 -17.16 9.47 -35.08
N LEU A 7 -17.99 8.67 -34.40
CA LEU A 7 -18.38 8.93 -33.01
C LEU A 7 -17.16 8.96 -32.06
N THR A 8 -16.16 8.11 -32.30
CA THR A 8 -14.92 8.11 -31.48
C THR A 8 -14.01 9.32 -31.74
N GLN A 9 -14.07 9.95 -32.93
CA GLN A 9 -13.25 11.12 -33.23
C GLN A 9 -13.69 12.38 -32.46
N ALA A 10 -14.99 12.52 -32.18
CA ALA A 10 -15.52 13.67 -31.44
C ALA A 10 -14.87 13.84 -30.06
N LEU A 11 -14.56 12.73 -29.37
CA LEU A 11 -13.90 12.73 -28.06
C LEU A 11 -12.44 13.22 -28.10
N ARG A 12 -11.80 13.24 -29.27
CA ARG A 12 -10.40 13.63 -29.46
C ARG A 12 -10.23 15.06 -29.99
N TRP A 13 -11.34 15.76 -30.24
CA TRP A 13 -11.34 17.04 -30.94
C TRP A 13 -10.61 18.16 -30.18
N ARG A 14 -10.67 18.15 -28.84
CA ARG A 14 -10.02 19.16 -28.00
C ARG A 14 -9.11 18.50 -26.98
N LEU A 15 -7.85 18.32 -27.37
CA LEU A 15 -6.81 17.86 -26.46
C LEU A 15 -6.53 18.95 -25.40
N ILE A 16 -6.55 18.55 -24.13
CA ILE A 16 -6.18 19.41 -23.00
C ILE A 16 -4.96 18.81 -22.34
N CYS A 17 -3.84 19.54 -22.35
CA CYS A 17 -2.64 19.18 -21.62
C CYS A 17 -2.64 19.86 -20.24
N ARG A 18 -2.34 19.11 -19.19
CA ARG A 18 -2.18 19.62 -17.82
C ARG A 18 -0.77 19.37 -17.34
N ARG A 19 -0.25 20.28 -16.51
CA ARG A 19 1.07 20.18 -15.87
C ARG A 19 0.92 20.56 -14.40
N THR A 20 1.52 19.76 -13.53
CA THR A 20 1.57 19.99 -12.08
C THR A 20 2.81 20.82 -11.72
N PHE A 21 2.72 21.61 -10.65
CA PHE A 21 3.80 22.46 -10.15
C PHE A 21 4.02 22.18 -8.66
N LYS A 22 4.59 21.01 -8.36
CA LYS A 22 4.80 20.49 -7.00
C LYS A 22 5.55 21.44 -6.08
N GLU A 23 6.61 22.08 -6.58
CA GLU A 23 7.40 23.05 -5.82
C GLU A 23 6.55 24.20 -5.28
N ARG A 24 5.61 24.71 -6.09
CA ARG A 24 4.69 25.78 -5.67
C ARG A 24 3.72 25.30 -4.60
N LEU A 25 3.21 24.07 -4.72
CA LEU A 25 2.36 23.46 -3.70
C LEU A 25 3.11 23.32 -2.38
N LEU A 26 4.32 22.75 -2.40
CA LEU A 26 5.15 22.52 -1.20
C LEU A 26 5.72 23.81 -0.58
N THR A 27 5.87 24.87 -1.38
CA THR A 27 6.25 26.19 -0.86
C THR A 27 5.06 26.89 -0.21
N ARG A 28 3.85 26.72 -0.77
CA ARG A 28 2.62 27.34 -0.25
C ARG A 28 2.10 26.65 1.00
N TYR A 29 2.05 25.32 0.96
CA TYR A 29 1.56 24.49 2.06
C TYR A 29 2.74 23.84 2.76
N LYS A 30 2.88 24.12 4.06
CA LYS A 30 3.85 23.40 4.89
C LYS A 30 3.46 21.93 4.99
N LYS A 31 4.41 21.07 5.36
CA LYS A 31 4.14 19.63 5.57
C LYS A 31 2.95 19.39 6.50
N ASP A 32 2.78 20.22 7.53
CA ASP A 32 1.68 20.14 8.50
C ASP A 32 0.32 20.59 7.95
N GLU A 33 0.28 21.29 6.82
CA GLU A 33 -0.96 21.76 6.17
C GLU A 33 -1.43 20.83 5.04
N LEU A 34 -0.60 19.88 4.63
CA LEU A 34 -1.00 18.85 3.65
C LEU A 34 -2.12 17.95 4.21
N PRO A 35 -3.09 17.50 3.41
CA PRO A 35 -4.16 16.62 3.90
C PRO A 35 -3.62 15.24 4.30
N LYS A 36 -4.41 14.48 5.07
CA LYS A 36 -4.16 13.04 5.20
C LYS A 36 -4.54 12.34 3.89
N VAL A 37 -3.85 11.24 3.58
CA VAL A 37 -4.12 10.41 2.41
C VAL A 37 -4.18 8.96 2.85
N ASP A 38 -5.30 8.31 2.55
CA ASP A 38 -5.46 6.88 2.73
C ASP A 38 -5.28 6.16 1.41
N ILE A 39 -4.54 5.05 1.43
CA ILE A 39 -4.27 4.23 0.25
C ILE A 39 -4.92 2.88 0.45
N PHE A 40 -5.80 2.51 -0.47
CA PHE A 40 -6.50 1.24 -0.45
C PHE A 40 -5.86 0.29 -1.45
N VAL A 41 -5.45 -0.87 -0.96
CA VAL A 41 -4.98 -2.01 -1.75
C VAL A 41 -5.96 -3.15 -1.51
N CYS A 42 -6.54 -3.70 -2.57
CA CYS A 42 -7.47 -4.83 -2.47
C CYS A 42 -6.84 -6.06 -3.11
N THR A 43 -6.91 -7.20 -2.41
CA THR A 43 -6.53 -8.51 -2.92
C THR A 43 -7.67 -9.52 -2.76
N ALA A 44 -7.79 -10.45 -3.70
CA ALA A 44 -8.88 -11.40 -3.79
C ALA A 44 -8.55 -12.79 -3.21
N ASP A 45 -7.36 -13.31 -3.50
CA ASP A 45 -6.95 -14.65 -3.10
C ASP A 45 -5.42 -14.87 -3.27
N PRO A 46 -4.72 -15.47 -2.28
CA PRO A 46 -3.28 -15.71 -2.37
C PRO A 46 -2.85 -16.68 -3.48
N VAL A 47 -3.74 -17.50 -4.03
CA VAL A 47 -3.44 -18.42 -5.14
C VAL A 47 -3.40 -17.66 -6.47
N ILE A 48 -4.35 -16.75 -6.68
CA ILE A 48 -4.45 -15.94 -7.91
C ILE A 48 -3.47 -14.76 -7.84
N GLU A 49 -3.35 -14.15 -6.66
CA GLU A 49 -2.56 -12.97 -6.38
C GLU A 49 -1.53 -13.31 -5.30
N PRO A 50 -0.32 -13.76 -5.67
CA PRO A 50 0.67 -14.24 -4.71
C PRO A 50 0.98 -13.19 -3.64
N PRO A 51 1.07 -13.57 -2.34
CA PRO A 51 1.27 -12.59 -1.27
C PRO A 51 2.52 -11.71 -1.47
N ILE A 52 3.60 -12.26 -2.04
CA ILE A 52 4.81 -11.47 -2.33
C ILE A 52 4.56 -10.33 -3.34
N MET A 53 3.67 -10.53 -4.33
CA MET A 53 3.31 -9.48 -5.29
C MET A 53 2.57 -8.35 -4.58
N VAL A 54 1.55 -8.70 -3.80
CA VAL A 54 0.73 -7.75 -3.02
C VAL A 54 1.60 -6.92 -2.07
N ILE A 55 2.55 -7.56 -1.41
CA ILE A 55 3.46 -6.87 -0.48
C ILE A 55 4.42 -5.91 -1.17
N ASN A 56 4.89 -6.21 -2.38
CA ASN A 56 5.69 -5.26 -3.15
C ASN A 56 4.89 -3.99 -3.50
N THR A 57 3.61 -4.13 -3.80
CA THR A 57 2.69 -2.99 -3.95
C THR A 57 2.56 -2.20 -2.66
N VAL A 58 2.29 -2.87 -1.54
CA VAL A 58 2.16 -2.23 -0.21
C VAL A 58 3.43 -1.47 0.15
N LEU A 59 4.61 -2.09 0.04
CA LEU A 59 5.90 -1.45 0.32
C LEU A 59 6.17 -0.26 -0.62
N SER A 60 5.76 -0.36 -1.88
CA SER A 60 5.89 0.74 -2.85
C SER A 60 5.06 1.95 -2.46
N VAL A 61 3.80 1.75 -2.03
CA VAL A 61 2.92 2.85 -1.63
C VAL A 61 3.25 3.39 -0.24
N MET A 62 3.78 2.57 0.68
CA MET A 62 4.29 3.07 1.96
C MET A 62 5.50 3.99 1.79
N ALA A 63 6.27 3.83 0.70
CA ALA A 63 7.46 4.61 0.41
C ALA A 63 7.20 5.85 -0.49
N TYR A 64 5.97 6.35 -0.55
CA TYR A 64 5.69 7.65 -1.17
C TYR A 64 6.46 8.78 -0.47
N ASN A 65 6.88 9.78 -1.24
CA ASN A 65 7.55 10.98 -0.71
C ASN A 65 6.50 11.95 -0.15
N TYR A 66 5.92 11.54 0.98
CA TYR A 66 4.86 12.25 1.70
C TYR A 66 5.12 12.12 3.22
N PRO A 67 4.62 13.05 4.06
CA PRO A 67 4.76 12.90 5.51
C PRO A 67 4.13 11.57 5.99
N SER A 68 4.94 10.71 6.61
CA SER A 68 4.52 9.35 7.01
C SER A 68 3.31 9.38 7.94
N GLU A 69 3.26 10.35 8.84
CA GLU A 69 2.17 10.56 9.80
C GLU A 69 0.84 10.96 9.16
N LYS A 70 0.85 11.33 7.87
CA LYS A 70 -0.34 11.66 7.08
C LYS A 70 -0.71 10.59 6.08
N LEU A 71 0.06 9.52 6.01
CA LEU A 71 -0.13 8.43 5.09
C LEU A 71 -0.62 7.20 5.85
N SER A 72 -1.73 6.62 5.39
CA SER A 72 -2.22 5.34 5.91
C SER A 72 -2.45 4.38 4.75
N VAL A 73 -2.03 3.14 4.90
CA VAL A 73 -2.17 2.09 3.89
C VAL A 73 -3.06 0.99 4.46
N TYR A 74 -4.10 0.65 3.71
CA TYR A 74 -5.07 -0.37 4.06
C TYR A 74 -5.01 -1.50 3.03
N LEU A 75 -4.72 -2.71 3.48
CA LEU A 75 -4.83 -3.93 2.69
C LEU A 75 -6.16 -4.61 3.02
N SER A 76 -7.09 -4.62 2.07
CA SER A 76 -8.29 -5.45 2.14
C SER A 76 -8.05 -6.79 1.48
N ASP A 77 -8.20 -7.87 2.24
CA ASP A 77 -8.08 -9.23 1.77
C ASP A 77 -9.46 -9.90 1.71
N ASP A 78 -9.99 -10.08 0.50
CA ASP A 78 -11.25 -10.80 0.30
C ASP A 78 -11.08 -12.33 0.50
N GLY A 79 -9.85 -12.83 0.48
CA GLY A 79 -9.52 -14.22 0.77
C GLY A 79 -9.52 -14.55 2.26
N GLY A 80 -9.34 -13.54 3.12
CA GLY A 80 -9.15 -13.74 4.56
C GLY A 80 -7.99 -14.69 4.87
N SER A 81 -6.93 -14.66 4.07
CA SER A 81 -5.86 -15.65 4.15
C SER A 81 -4.82 -15.27 5.19
N ILE A 82 -4.52 -16.22 6.09
CA ILE A 82 -3.43 -16.10 7.05
C ILE A 82 -2.07 -15.89 6.35
N LEU A 83 -1.89 -16.39 5.13
CA LEU A 83 -0.65 -16.20 4.36
C LEU A 83 -0.48 -14.76 3.88
N THR A 84 -1.58 -14.12 3.47
CA THR A 84 -1.58 -12.70 3.09
C THR A 84 -1.28 -11.83 4.29
N PHE A 85 -1.91 -12.13 5.44
CA PHE A 85 -1.62 -11.43 6.69
C PHE A 85 -0.17 -11.63 7.16
N TYR A 86 0.36 -12.86 7.08
CA TYR A 86 1.76 -13.15 7.37
C TYR A 86 2.72 -12.38 6.46
N ALA A 87 2.43 -12.32 5.16
CA ALA A 87 3.23 -11.54 4.23
C ALA A 87 3.24 -10.05 4.61
N LEU A 88 2.09 -9.51 5.02
CA LEU A 88 1.97 -8.12 5.47
C LEU A 88 2.73 -7.86 6.78
N TYR A 89 2.74 -8.82 7.69
CA TYR A 89 3.55 -8.78 8.91
C TYR A 89 5.05 -8.75 8.58
N GLU A 90 5.51 -9.63 7.70
CA GLU A 90 6.90 -9.63 7.24
C GLU A 90 7.26 -8.31 6.52
N ALA A 91 6.32 -7.75 5.76
CA ALA A 91 6.46 -6.45 5.11
C ALA A 91 6.64 -5.31 6.12
N SER A 92 5.88 -5.31 7.21
CA SER A 92 5.96 -4.25 8.23
C SER A 92 7.30 -4.26 8.98
N LEU A 93 7.91 -5.43 9.14
CA LEU A 93 9.27 -5.55 9.67
C LEU A 93 10.29 -5.03 8.66
N PHE A 94 10.15 -5.39 7.39
CA PHE A 94 11.07 -4.93 6.34
C PHE A 94 10.93 -3.43 6.04
N SER A 95 9.73 -2.85 6.18
CA SER A 95 9.49 -1.42 5.92
C SER A 95 10.33 -0.51 6.81
N LYS A 96 10.69 -0.96 8.03
CA LYS A 96 11.62 -0.27 8.95
C LYS A 96 13.00 -0.02 8.35
N TYR A 97 13.40 -0.80 7.34
CA TYR A 97 14.68 -0.68 6.64
C TYR A 97 14.49 -0.11 5.23
N TRP A 98 13.42 -0.50 4.53
CA TRP A 98 13.17 -0.12 3.14
C TRP A 98 12.82 1.36 2.97
N LEU A 99 11.94 1.90 3.81
CA LEU A 99 11.50 3.30 3.73
C LEU A 99 12.66 4.30 3.93
N PRO A 100 13.50 4.18 4.97
CA PRO A 100 14.65 5.07 5.11
C PRO A 100 15.66 4.92 3.95
N TYR A 101 15.92 3.68 3.50
CA TYR A 101 16.77 3.45 2.32
C TYR A 101 16.24 4.18 1.06
N CYS A 102 14.93 4.07 0.82
CA CYS A 102 14.25 4.79 -0.26
C CYS A 102 14.45 6.30 -0.16
N ARG A 103 14.23 6.89 1.02
CA ARG A 103 14.37 8.34 1.21
C ARG A 103 15.81 8.82 1.10
N LYS A 104 16.76 8.06 1.66
CA LYS A 104 18.19 8.40 1.69
C LYS A 104 18.80 8.47 0.28
N TYR A 105 18.42 7.54 -0.60
CA TYR A 105 19.01 7.41 -1.94
C TYR A 105 18.07 7.83 -3.09
N ASP A 106 16.91 8.39 -2.77
CA ASP A 106 15.87 8.78 -3.73
C ASP A 106 15.55 7.71 -4.79
N ILE A 107 15.37 6.48 -4.32
CA ILE A 107 15.19 5.28 -5.16
C ILE A 107 13.90 5.32 -5.99
N GLU A 108 13.97 5.03 -7.28
CA GLU A 108 12.80 4.76 -8.12
C GLU A 108 13.04 3.53 -9.01
N PRO A 109 12.04 2.64 -9.22
CA PRO A 109 10.71 2.64 -8.60
C PRO A 109 10.75 2.23 -7.12
N ARG A 110 9.71 2.59 -6.36
CA ARG A 110 9.64 2.28 -4.90
C ARG A 110 9.28 0.83 -4.57
N SER A 111 8.89 0.03 -5.57
CA SER A 111 8.66 -1.41 -5.41
C SER A 111 10.01 -2.14 -5.29
N PRO A 112 10.27 -2.86 -4.18
CA PRO A 112 11.53 -3.60 -4.01
C PRO A 112 11.79 -4.61 -5.13
N ALA A 113 10.79 -5.42 -5.50
CA ALA A 113 10.92 -6.38 -6.60
C ALA A 113 11.33 -5.70 -7.91
N ALA A 114 10.67 -4.60 -8.27
CA ALA A 114 10.95 -3.87 -9.51
C ALA A 114 12.35 -3.22 -9.47
N TYR A 115 12.71 -2.62 -8.33
CA TYR A 115 14.02 -1.99 -8.13
C TYR A 115 15.18 -2.99 -8.21
N PHE A 116 15.07 -4.14 -7.54
CA PHE A 116 16.13 -5.15 -7.59
C PHE A 116 16.22 -5.85 -8.95
N ALA A 117 15.11 -5.96 -9.67
CA ALA A 117 15.11 -6.47 -11.04
C ALA A 117 15.81 -5.52 -12.04
N SER A 118 15.83 -4.21 -11.78
CA SER A 118 16.49 -3.23 -12.66
C SER A 118 18.01 -3.15 -12.49
N MET A 119 18.63 -4.01 -11.68
CA MET A 119 20.08 -4.07 -11.45
C MET A 119 20.67 -2.70 -11.02
N PRO A 120 20.34 -2.23 -9.81
CA PRO A 120 20.70 -0.88 -9.37
C PRO A 120 22.20 -0.68 -9.27
N THR A 121 22.67 0.47 -9.76
CA THR A 121 24.06 0.89 -9.70
C THR A 121 24.27 1.84 -8.53
N PRO A 122 25.06 1.46 -7.50
CA PRO A 122 25.34 2.35 -6.39
C PRO A 122 26.24 3.52 -6.81
N ASN A 123 26.03 4.69 -6.23
CA ASN A 123 26.80 5.91 -6.52
C ASN A 123 28.17 5.91 -5.82
N ASP A 124 28.25 5.28 -4.65
CA ASP A 124 29.46 5.23 -3.83
C ASP A 124 29.55 3.89 -3.06
N ALA A 125 30.65 3.72 -2.31
CA ALA A 125 30.91 2.50 -1.54
C ALA A 125 29.91 2.31 -0.37
N VAL A 126 29.39 3.40 0.20
CA VAL A 126 28.42 3.35 1.31
C VAL A 126 27.06 2.88 0.78
N HIS A 127 26.61 3.45 -0.33
CA HIS A 127 25.41 3.02 -1.04
C HIS A 127 25.53 1.56 -1.48
N SER A 128 26.71 1.11 -1.94
CA SER A 128 26.95 -0.29 -2.29
C SER A 128 26.78 -1.24 -1.10
N ALA A 129 27.31 -0.88 0.07
CA ALA A 129 27.16 -1.66 1.29
C ALA A 129 25.71 -1.69 1.81
N ASP A 130 25.02 -0.55 1.79
CA ASP A 130 23.61 -0.44 2.16
C ASP A 130 22.73 -1.25 1.21
N LEU A 131 22.97 -1.15 -0.11
CA LEU A 131 22.26 -1.90 -1.15
C LEU A 131 22.38 -3.41 -0.92
N SER A 132 23.60 -3.91 -0.67
CA SER A 132 23.84 -5.34 -0.38
C SER A 132 23.07 -5.80 0.87
N SER A 133 23.08 -4.96 1.92
CA SER A 133 22.40 -5.26 3.18
C SER A 133 20.88 -5.30 3.02
N ILE A 134 20.30 -4.30 2.35
CA ILE A 134 18.85 -4.21 2.10
C ILE A 134 18.40 -5.31 1.14
N LYS A 135 19.17 -5.60 0.09
CA LYS A 135 18.89 -6.71 -0.83
C LYS A 135 18.82 -8.05 -0.10
N LYS A 136 19.77 -8.31 0.80
CA LYS A 136 19.76 -9.52 1.63
C LYS A 136 18.53 -9.60 2.54
N LEU A 137 18.11 -8.48 3.13
CA LEU A 137 16.90 -8.42 3.95
C LEU A 137 15.64 -8.71 3.12
N TYR A 138 15.54 -8.13 1.92
CA TYR A 138 14.45 -8.38 0.99
C TYR A 138 14.38 -9.84 0.54
N GLU A 139 15.50 -10.42 0.11
CA GLU A 139 15.57 -11.82 -0.33
C GLU A 139 15.22 -12.79 0.81
N ASN A 140 15.60 -12.47 2.05
CA ASN A 140 15.22 -13.25 3.22
C ASN A 140 13.71 -13.18 3.50
N MET A 141 13.11 -11.98 3.45
CA MET A 141 11.67 -11.79 3.57
C MET A 141 10.92 -12.55 2.48
N GLN A 142 11.32 -12.37 1.22
CA GLN A 142 10.75 -13.07 0.07
C GLN A 142 10.80 -14.59 0.25
N ARG A 143 11.95 -15.14 0.65
CA ARG A 143 12.11 -16.58 0.88
C ARG A 143 11.16 -17.09 1.98
N ARG A 144 11.00 -16.35 3.08
CA ARG A 144 10.10 -16.73 4.18
C ARG A 144 8.63 -16.75 3.73
N ILE A 145 8.20 -15.73 3.00
CA ILE A 145 6.84 -15.63 2.45
C ILE A 145 6.58 -16.76 1.44
N GLU A 146 7.48 -16.96 0.49
CA GLU A 146 7.32 -18.00 -0.54
C GLU A 146 7.34 -19.40 0.05
N THR A 147 8.19 -19.67 1.05
CA THR A 147 8.23 -20.97 1.72
C THR A 147 6.93 -21.26 2.44
N SER A 148 6.41 -20.29 3.20
CA SER A 148 5.13 -20.43 3.91
C SER A 148 3.96 -20.59 2.95
N THR A 149 4.00 -19.89 1.81
CA THR A 149 3.00 -20.01 0.74
C THR A 149 3.04 -21.40 0.09
N LYS A 150 4.23 -21.94 -0.20
CA LYS A 150 4.41 -23.27 -0.79
C LYS A 150 3.97 -24.40 0.15
N VAL A 151 4.23 -24.26 1.44
CA VAL A 151 3.85 -25.24 2.47
C VAL A 151 2.41 -25.02 2.96
N ASN A 152 1.77 -23.90 2.58
CA ASN A 152 0.45 -23.47 3.04
C ASN A 152 0.32 -23.45 4.57
N ARG A 153 1.39 -23.04 5.26
CA ARG A 153 1.47 -22.98 6.73
C ARG A 153 2.45 -21.90 7.16
N ILE A 154 2.14 -21.20 8.25
CA ILE A 154 3.03 -20.23 8.88
C ILE A 154 3.91 -20.91 9.95
N PRO A 155 5.14 -20.43 10.19
CA PRO A 155 5.97 -20.92 11.28
C PRO A 155 5.32 -20.67 12.65
N GLU A 156 5.36 -21.65 13.55
CA GLU A 156 4.73 -21.56 14.88
C GLU A 156 5.36 -20.46 15.74
N GLU A 157 6.66 -20.21 15.58
CA GLU A 157 7.35 -19.14 16.31
C GLU A 157 6.81 -17.75 15.96
N ILE A 158 6.34 -17.56 14.73
CA ILE A 158 5.78 -16.28 14.27
C ILE A 158 4.34 -16.12 14.77
N SER A 159 3.55 -17.19 14.78
CA SER A 159 2.19 -17.16 15.31
C SER A 159 2.15 -16.65 16.76
N ALA A 160 3.14 -17.05 17.56
CA ALA A 160 3.29 -16.58 18.94
C ALA A 160 3.74 -15.11 19.08
N GLN A 161 4.33 -14.51 18.05
CA GLN A 161 4.89 -13.15 18.11
C GLN A 161 3.85 -12.04 17.92
N HIS A 162 2.73 -12.33 17.26
CA HIS A 162 1.69 -11.33 17.01
C HIS A 162 0.31 -11.89 17.32
N LYS A 163 -0.36 -11.30 18.33
CA LYS A 163 -1.69 -11.75 18.79
C LYS A 163 -2.74 -11.84 17.69
N GLY A 164 -2.62 -11.01 16.64
CA GLY A 164 -3.53 -11.05 15.50
C GLY A 164 -3.62 -12.39 14.77
N PHE A 165 -2.60 -13.27 14.86
CA PHE A 165 -2.68 -14.60 14.24
C PHE A 165 -3.73 -15.52 14.90
N SER A 166 -4.05 -15.33 16.19
CA SER A 166 -5.02 -16.17 16.90
C SER A 166 -6.45 -16.02 16.36
N GLN A 167 -6.74 -14.93 15.63
CA GLN A 167 -8.06 -14.74 15.01
C GLN A 167 -8.39 -15.83 13.98
N TRP A 168 -7.38 -16.42 13.32
CA TRP A 168 -7.58 -17.55 12.42
C TRP A 168 -7.81 -18.89 13.13
N ASP A 169 -7.39 -19.00 14.39
CA ASP A 169 -7.66 -20.19 15.19
C ASP A 169 -9.03 -20.11 15.90
N GLU A 170 -9.46 -18.90 16.26
CA GLU A 170 -10.68 -18.66 17.06
C GLU A 170 -11.96 -18.55 16.21
N SER A 171 -11.90 -17.87 15.06
CA SER A 171 -13.12 -17.42 14.35
C SER A 171 -13.09 -17.60 12.83
N TYR A 172 -12.15 -18.41 12.32
CA TYR A 172 -12.04 -18.70 10.89
C TYR A 172 -12.42 -20.16 10.58
N ASN A 173 -13.57 -20.37 9.93
CA ASN A 173 -13.98 -21.69 9.46
C ASN A 173 -13.54 -21.94 8.02
N SER A 174 -13.79 -20.96 7.14
CA SER A 174 -13.44 -21.03 5.72
C SER A 174 -13.38 -19.64 5.10
N LYS A 175 -12.87 -19.52 3.87
CA LYS A 175 -12.90 -18.26 3.09
C LYS A 175 -14.31 -17.68 2.92
N ALA A 176 -15.36 -18.49 3.02
CA ALA A 176 -16.76 -18.05 2.89
C ALA A 176 -17.48 -17.90 4.25
N ASP A 177 -16.84 -18.29 5.34
CA ASP A 177 -17.39 -18.24 6.70
C ASP A 177 -16.29 -17.94 7.72
N HIS A 178 -16.18 -16.66 8.06
CA HIS A 178 -15.27 -16.17 9.08
C HIS A 178 -15.72 -14.79 9.58
N ASP A 179 -15.35 -14.47 10.81
CA ASP A 179 -15.61 -13.15 11.41
C ASP A 179 -14.76 -12.06 10.72
N THR A 180 -15.04 -10.79 11.03
CA THR A 180 -14.18 -9.68 10.59
C THR A 180 -12.83 -9.78 11.29
N ILE A 181 -11.75 -9.73 10.51
CA ILE A 181 -10.37 -9.73 10.99
C ILE A 181 -9.79 -8.36 10.66
N LEU A 182 -9.58 -7.53 11.68
CA LEU A 182 -9.02 -6.19 11.56
C LEU A 182 -7.78 -6.09 12.43
N GLN A 183 -6.63 -5.78 11.82
CA GLN A 183 -5.34 -5.67 12.51
C GLN A 183 -4.61 -4.40 12.08
N ILE A 184 -4.15 -3.60 13.04
CA ILE A 184 -3.28 -2.45 12.80
C ILE A 184 -1.85 -2.92 13.10
N LEU A 185 -1.07 -3.21 12.05
CA LEU A 185 0.30 -3.73 12.21
C LEU A 185 1.28 -2.61 12.55
N VAL A 186 1.02 -1.41 12.05
CA VAL A 186 1.79 -0.20 12.34
C VAL A 186 0.79 0.90 12.63
N ASP A 187 0.80 1.45 13.84
CA ASP A 187 -0.01 2.62 14.18
C ASP A 187 0.85 3.88 14.02
N GLY A 188 0.68 4.61 12.92
CA GLY A 188 1.44 5.84 12.65
C GLY A 188 1.13 6.98 13.63
N ARG A 189 0.09 6.84 14.46
CA ARG A 189 -0.22 7.77 15.55
C ARG A 189 0.64 7.51 16.78
N ASN A 190 1.15 6.29 16.94
CA ASN A 190 2.02 5.90 18.04
C ASN A 190 3.45 6.44 17.81
N PRO A 191 4.00 7.29 18.69
CA PRO A 191 5.36 7.82 18.56
C PRO A 191 6.46 6.77 18.61
N GLU A 192 6.18 5.56 19.11
CA GLU A 192 7.15 4.46 19.21
C GLU A 192 7.29 3.66 17.90
N GLU A 193 6.31 3.76 16.99
CA GLU A 193 6.37 3.09 15.68
C GLU A 193 7.26 3.85 14.71
N LYS A 194 8.57 3.61 14.86
CA LYS A 194 9.63 4.26 14.09
C LYS A 194 10.44 3.26 13.26
N ASP A 195 11.05 3.79 12.22
CA ASP A 195 12.09 3.11 11.47
C ASP A 195 13.45 3.18 12.18
N ILE A 196 14.46 2.55 11.56
CA ILE A 196 15.84 2.50 12.11
C ILE A 196 16.53 3.86 12.19
N GLU A 197 16.03 4.89 11.50
CA GLU A 197 16.55 6.26 11.53
C GLU A 197 15.74 7.15 12.50
N GLY A 198 14.72 6.59 13.16
CA GLY A 198 13.88 7.29 14.14
C GLY A 198 12.70 8.07 13.56
N TYR A 199 12.43 7.95 12.25
CA TYR A 199 11.24 8.56 11.63
C TYR A 199 10.02 7.66 11.80
N ARG A 200 8.84 8.27 11.92
CA ARG A 200 7.58 7.52 12.04
C ARG A 200 7.27 6.76 10.75
N LEU A 201 6.68 5.59 10.90
CA LEU A 201 6.16 4.80 9.79
C LEU A 201 4.70 5.20 9.46
N PRO A 202 4.27 5.06 8.20
CA PRO A 202 2.86 5.15 7.83
C PRO A 202 2.01 4.12 8.55
N THR A 203 0.75 4.47 8.83
CA THR A 203 -0.20 3.51 9.41
C THR A 203 -0.41 2.35 8.42
N LEU A 204 -0.38 1.11 8.91
CA LEU A 204 -0.57 -0.09 8.10
C LEU A 204 -1.67 -0.97 8.70
N VAL A 205 -2.77 -1.13 7.95
CA VAL A 205 -3.98 -1.82 8.41
C VAL A 205 -4.28 -3.00 7.49
N TYR A 206 -4.56 -4.15 8.09
CA TYR A 206 -5.13 -5.33 7.44
C TYR A 206 -6.62 -5.41 7.74
N LEU A 207 -7.43 -5.68 6.73
CA LEU A 207 -8.85 -5.96 6.86
C LEU A 207 -9.24 -7.19 6.04
N ALA A 208 -9.78 -8.22 6.69
CA ALA A 208 -10.66 -9.18 6.06
C ALA A 208 -12.08 -8.98 6.60
N ARG A 209 -13.03 -8.73 5.70
CA ARG A 209 -14.42 -8.46 6.07
C ARG A 209 -15.09 -9.75 6.51
N GLU A 210 -16.03 -9.67 7.47
CA GLU A 210 -16.89 -10.80 7.79
C GLU A 210 -17.57 -11.36 6.53
N LYS A 211 -17.58 -12.69 6.43
CA LYS A 211 -18.28 -13.43 5.38
C LYS A 211 -19.10 -14.53 6.02
N ARG A 212 -20.32 -14.72 5.52
CA ARG A 212 -21.24 -15.80 5.91
C ARG A 212 -21.81 -16.46 4.66
N PRO A 213 -21.99 -17.79 4.63
CA PRO A 213 -22.54 -18.48 3.47
C PRO A 213 -23.93 -18.00 3.05
N GLN A 214 -24.73 -17.51 4.01
CA GLN A 214 -26.10 -17.02 3.77
C GLN A 214 -26.15 -15.57 3.29
N HIS A 215 -25.02 -14.84 3.30
CA HIS A 215 -24.96 -13.44 2.95
C HIS A 215 -24.18 -13.25 1.66
N PHE A 216 -24.87 -12.80 0.62
CA PHE A 216 -24.21 -12.40 -0.62
C PHE A 216 -23.29 -11.21 -0.35
N HIS A 217 -22.06 -11.28 -0.89
CA HIS A 217 -21.12 -10.19 -0.80
C HIS A 217 -20.69 -9.72 -2.19
N ASN A 218 -20.49 -8.42 -2.33
CA ASN A 218 -19.81 -7.86 -3.48
C ASN A 218 -18.29 -7.99 -3.26
N TYR A 219 -17.55 -8.32 -4.31
CA TYR A 219 -16.08 -8.41 -4.31
C TYR A 219 -15.43 -7.03 -4.09
N LYS A 220 -14.78 -6.46 -5.11
CA LYS A 220 -14.05 -5.19 -5.03
C LYS A 220 -14.91 -4.03 -4.54
N ALA A 221 -16.16 -3.92 -5.01
CA ALA A 221 -17.08 -2.88 -4.55
C ALA A 221 -17.39 -2.99 -3.04
N GLY A 222 -17.59 -4.22 -2.54
CA GLY A 222 -17.84 -4.44 -1.11
C GLY A 222 -16.59 -4.19 -0.26
N ALA A 223 -15.42 -4.59 -0.77
CA ALA A 223 -14.13 -4.34 -0.14
C ALA A 223 -13.87 -2.83 0.01
N MET A 224 -13.99 -2.07 -1.08
CA MET A 224 -13.82 -0.61 -1.06
C MET A 224 -14.79 0.08 -0.11
N ASN A 225 -16.08 -0.30 -0.13
CA ASN A 225 -17.07 0.30 0.76
C ASN A 225 -16.80 0.00 2.24
N ALA A 226 -16.26 -1.18 2.57
CA ALA A 226 -15.85 -1.50 3.93
C ALA A 226 -14.60 -0.71 4.34
N LEU A 227 -13.62 -0.60 3.45
CA LEU A 227 -12.41 0.20 3.69
C LEU A 227 -12.75 1.67 3.96
N ILE A 228 -13.69 2.28 3.22
CA ILE A 228 -14.15 3.65 3.49
C ILE A 228 -14.67 3.79 4.94
N ARG A 229 -15.48 2.84 5.41
CA ARG A 229 -16.03 2.87 6.78
C ARG A 229 -14.98 2.62 7.87
N VAL A 230 -13.99 1.79 7.57
CA VAL A 230 -12.90 1.50 8.53
C VAL A 230 -11.92 2.68 8.58
N SER A 231 -11.59 3.24 7.42
CA SER A 231 -10.73 4.43 7.28
C SER A 231 -11.30 5.65 8.02
N SER A 232 -12.62 5.88 7.95
CA SER A 232 -13.26 6.99 8.66
C SER A 232 -13.10 6.93 10.18
N GLU A 233 -12.96 5.73 10.75
CA GLU A 233 -12.76 5.55 12.20
C GLU A 233 -11.27 5.58 12.61
N ILE A 234 -10.36 5.24 11.69
CA ILE A 234 -8.94 5.10 12.02
C ILE A 234 -8.15 6.38 11.73
N SER A 235 -8.21 6.88 10.49
CA SER A 235 -7.41 8.02 10.01
C SER A 235 -8.24 9.23 9.57
N ASP A 236 -9.48 9.00 9.11
CA ASP A 236 -10.42 10.00 8.58
C ASP A 236 -9.75 10.91 7.54
N ALA A 237 -9.17 10.30 6.51
CA ALA A 237 -8.46 11.04 5.46
C ALA A 237 -9.44 11.60 4.42
N PRO A 238 -9.31 12.89 4.02
CA PRO A 238 -10.18 13.49 3.00
C PRO A 238 -9.86 13.02 1.57
N ILE A 239 -8.70 12.41 1.35
CA ILE A 239 -8.25 11.91 0.05
C ILE A 239 -7.99 10.41 0.16
N ILE A 240 -8.60 9.63 -0.73
CA ILE A 240 -8.40 8.19 -0.84
C ILE A 240 -7.79 7.88 -2.20
N LEU A 241 -6.68 7.15 -2.20
CA LEU A 241 -6.01 6.63 -3.39
C LEU A 241 -6.27 5.12 -3.48
N ASN A 242 -7.01 4.69 -4.49
CA ASN A 242 -7.24 3.26 -4.75
C ASN A 242 -6.14 2.70 -5.67
N VAL A 243 -5.55 1.58 -5.29
CA VAL A 243 -4.45 0.91 -6.01
C VAL A 243 -4.73 -0.58 -6.10
N ASP A 244 -4.50 -1.16 -7.28
CA ASP A 244 -4.63 -2.60 -7.49
C ASP A 244 -3.40 -3.35 -6.98
N CYS A 245 -3.55 -4.58 -6.50
CA CYS A 245 -2.50 -5.34 -5.85
C CYS A 245 -1.34 -5.80 -6.78
N ASP A 246 -1.50 -5.64 -8.09
CA ASP A 246 -0.50 -5.89 -9.12
C ASP A 246 0.14 -4.60 -9.66
N MET A 247 -0.26 -3.44 -9.14
CA MET A 247 0.29 -2.13 -9.50
C MET A 247 1.28 -1.66 -8.45
N TYR A 248 2.30 -0.91 -8.86
CA TYR A 248 3.21 -0.23 -7.94
C TYR A 248 3.49 1.18 -8.40
N SER A 249 3.93 2.04 -7.47
CA SER A 249 4.27 3.41 -7.78
C SER A 249 5.60 3.49 -8.53
N ASN A 250 5.58 4.09 -9.71
CA ASN A 250 6.76 4.43 -10.49
C ASN A 250 7.33 5.83 -10.17
N ASN A 251 6.60 6.62 -9.37
CA ASN A 251 6.93 7.98 -9.03
C ASN A 251 6.43 8.27 -7.61
N SER A 252 7.35 8.38 -6.67
CA SER A 252 7.06 8.70 -5.26
C SER A 252 6.40 10.06 -5.03
N GLN A 253 6.29 10.92 -6.04
CA GLN A 253 5.60 12.21 -5.94
C GLN A 253 4.17 12.18 -6.50
N ALA A 254 3.62 11.02 -6.88
CA ALA A 254 2.29 10.92 -7.47
C ALA A 254 1.18 11.52 -6.58
N ILE A 255 1.28 11.36 -5.26
CA ILE A 255 0.36 12.00 -4.30
C ILE A 255 0.43 13.53 -4.40
N VAL A 256 1.64 14.10 -4.42
CA VAL A 256 1.83 15.56 -4.51
C VAL A 256 1.35 16.09 -5.87
N ASP A 257 1.55 15.32 -6.93
CA ASP A 257 1.02 15.62 -8.28
C ASP A 257 -0.52 15.63 -8.28
N ALA A 258 -1.17 14.66 -7.62
CA ALA A 258 -2.62 14.65 -7.47
C ALA A 258 -3.12 15.84 -6.63
N LEU A 259 -2.45 16.14 -5.52
CA LEU A 259 -2.82 17.26 -4.64
C LEU A 259 -2.67 18.63 -5.31
N CYS A 260 -1.79 18.78 -6.30
CA CYS A 260 -1.75 19.99 -7.13
C CYS A 260 -3.08 20.27 -7.82
N CYS A 261 -3.90 19.24 -8.09
CA CYS A 261 -5.24 19.40 -8.67
C CYS A 261 -6.28 19.62 -7.57
N PHE A 262 -6.26 18.81 -6.51
CA PHE A 262 -7.27 18.85 -5.44
C PHE A 262 -7.12 20.03 -4.48
N MET A 263 -5.95 20.67 -4.42
CA MET A 263 -5.69 21.84 -3.57
C MET A 263 -5.63 23.15 -4.36
N ASP A 264 -5.97 23.15 -5.66
CA ASP A 264 -6.09 24.39 -6.45
C ASP A 264 -7.35 25.15 -6.01
N GLU A 265 -7.17 26.30 -5.35
CA GLU A 265 -8.25 27.16 -4.84
C GLU A 265 -9.31 27.53 -5.87
N LYS A 266 -8.98 27.54 -7.17
CA LYS A 266 -9.92 27.91 -8.23
C LYS A 266 -10.68 26.72 -8.81
N LYS A 267 -10.09 25.54 -8.79
CA LYS A 267 -10.58 24.38 -9.56
C LYS A 267 -10.90 23.17 -8.72
N SER A 268 -10.37 23.05 -7.51
CA SER A 268 -10.54 21.88 -6.62
C SER A 268 -12.00 21.45 -6.50
N ASN A 269 -12.90 22.40 -6.24
CA ASN A 269 -14.33 22.17 -6.04
C ASN A 269 -15.05 21.58 -7.27
N SER A 270 -14.41 21.57 -8.44
CA SER A 270 -14.96 21.04 -9.68
C SER A 270 -14.36 19.69 -10.10
N ILE A 271 -13.47 19.12 -9.29
CA ILE A 271 -12.75 17.88 -9.61
C ILE A 271 -13.28 16.75 -8.73
N ALA A 272 -13.70 15.66 -9.37
CA ALA A 272 -14.09 14.40 -8.74
C ALA A 272 -13.50 13.23 -9.56
N PHE A 273 -13.40 12.05 -8.94
CA PHE A 273 -12.81 10.83 -9.51
C PHE A 273 -13.56 9.59 -9.04
#